data_AF-A0A9W5UZU1-F1
#
_entry.id   AF-A0A9W5UZU1-F1
#
_cell.length_a   1.000
_cell.length_b   1.000
_cell.length_c   1.000
_cell.angle_alpha   90.00
_cell.angle_beta   90.00
_cell.angle_gamma   90.00
#
_symmetry.space_group_name_H-M   'P 1'
#
loop_
_entity.id
_entity.type
_entity.pdbx_description
1 polymer ?
#
loop_
_entity_poly.entity_id
_entity_poly.type
_entity_poly.pdbx_seq_one_letter_code
_entity_poly.pdbx_strand_id
1 'polypeptide(L)'
;MPTCSLPKYLLTDSWYPAQALLETALQTGNHVISGLKTNRIIYPYGIRQSIKDFAKHVRKEETNLVTVGHSSYYVYRYEGKLNVIENAIVLLCGEAETPMTSENMSAFLSSLRI
;
A
#
# COMPACT_ATOMS: atom_id res chain seq x y z
N MET A 1 26.34 8.21 3.62
CA MET A 1 25.47 7.02 3.73
C MET A 1 26.29 5.81 3.29
N PRO A 2 26.23 4.65 3.98
CA PRO A 2 27.00 3.47 3.59
C PRO A 2 26.57 2.98 2.20
N THR A 3 27.53 2.88 1.28
CA THR A 3 27.32 2.42 -0.09
C THR A 3 27.38 0.90 -0.13
N CYS A 4 26.21 0.27 -0.25
CA CYS A 4 26.08 -1.15 -0.53
C CYS A 4 25.42 -1.26 -1.91
N SER A 5 25.97 -2.10 -2.78
CA SER A 5 25.63 -2.20 -4.21
C SER A 5 24.34 -2.97 -4.50
N LEU A 6 23.66 -3.48 -3.47
CA LEU A 6 22.42 -4.25 -3.61
C LEU A 6 21.18 -3.38 -3.27
N PRO A 7 20.06 -3.57 -3.98
CA PRO A 7 18.79 -2.92 -3.62
C PRO A 7 18.38 -3.29 -2.20
N LYS A 8 18.05 -2.30 -1.37
CA LYS A 8 17.63 -2.50 0.02
C LYS A 8 16.13 -2.34 0.15
N TYR A 9 15.54 -3.07 1.10
CA TYR A 9 14.15 -2.88 1.50
C TYR A 9 14.09 -2.06 2.79
N LEU A 10 13.43 -0.92 2.73
CA LEU A 10 13.18 -0.06 3.86
C LEU A 10 11.78 -0.35 4.40
N LEU A 11 11.73 -0.92 5.60
CA LEU A 11 10.49 -1.14 6.34
C LEU A 11 10.25 0.07 7.24
N THR A 12 9.09 0.68 7.12
CA THR A 12 8.74 1.88 7.89
C THR A 12 7.42 1.70 8.64
N ASP A 13 7.27 2.46 9.73
CA ASP A 13 6.03 2.46 10.50
C ASP A 13 4.84 3.05 9.70
N SER A 14 3.65 2.90 10.25
CA SER A 14 2.40 3.31 9.60
C SER A 14 2.10 4.80 9.68
N TRP A 15 2.93 5.59 10.39
CA TRP A 15 2.55 6.95 10.72
C TRP A 15 2.70 7.91 9.55
N TYR A 16 3.77 7.79 8.77
CA TYR A 16 3.94 8.48 7.50
C TYR A 16 5.32 8.13 6.91
N PRO A 17 5.43 7.43 5.77
CA PRO A 17 6.68 7.52 5.03
C PRO A 17 6.81 8.96 4.54
N ALA A 18 7.77 9.71 5.10
CA ALA A 18 8.03 11.06 4.66
C ALA A 18 8.26 11.07 3.15
N GLN A 19 7.70 12.05 2.43
CA GLN A 19 7.89 12.17 0.98
C GLN A 19 9.38 12.13 0.62
N ALA A 20 10.21 12.86 1.38
CA ALA A 20 11.66 12.86 1.23
C ALA A 20 12.27 11.44 1.37
N LEU A 21 11.74 10.59 2.25
CA LEU A 21 12.19 9.21 2.42
C LEU A 21 11.80 8.35 1.21
N LEU A 22 10.57 8.48 0.69
CA LEU A 22 10.13 7.80 -0.52
C LEU A 22 10.98 8.21 -1.73
N GLU A 23 11.17 9.51 -1.92
CA GLU A 23 11.99 10.06 -3.00
C GLU A 23 13.45 9.62 -2.89
N THR A 24 14.04 9.69 -1.69
CA THR A 24 15.43 9.25 -1.47
C THR A 24 15.57 7.76 -1.76
N ALA A 25 14.62 6.92 -1.32
CA ALA A 25 14.66 5.49 -1.61
C ALA A 25 14.60 5.23 -3.11
N LEU A 26 13.70 5.89 -3.84
CA LEU A 26 13.60 5.77 -5.30
C LEU A 26 14.88 6.24 -6.01
N GLN A 27 15.44 7.38 -5.63
CA GLN A 27 16.67 7.92 -6.21
C GLN A 27 17.90 7.03 -5.95
N THR A 28 17.91 6.34 -4.81
CA THR A 28 19.01 5.45 -4.41
C THR A 28 18.83 4.01 -4.88
N GLY A 29 17.77 3.71 -5.65
CA GLY A 29 17.47 2.36 -6.14
C GLY A 29 17.01 1.40 -5.04
N ASN A 30 16.54 1.93 -3.92
CA ASN A 30 16.01 1.16 -2.80
C ASN A 30 14.48 1.06 -2.88
N HIS A 31 13.94 0.03 -2.24
CA HIS A 31 12.51 -0.22 -2.15
C HIS A 31 11.97 0.16 -0.77
N VAL A 32 10.73 0.62 -0.74
CA VAL A 32 10.02 0.94 0.51
C VAL A 32 8.79 0.05 0.63
N ILE A 33 8.62 -0.53 1.82
CA ILE A 33 7.38 -1.17 2.26
C ILE A 33 6.97 -0.45 3.55
N SER A 34 5.76 0.08 3.58
CA SER A 34 5.29 0.92 4.67
C SER A 34 3.85 0.58 5.02
N GLY A 35 3.53 0.54 6.31
CA GLY A 35 2.14 0.57 6.73
C GLY A 35 1.50 1.90 6.32
N LEU A 36 0.20 1.90 6.01
CA LEU A 36 -0.50 3.11 5.61
C LEU A 36 -1.80 3.25 6.41
N LYS A 37 -2.00 4.41 7.06
CA LYS A 37 -3.29 4.70 7.67
C LYS A 37 -4.38 4.78 6.61
N THR A 38 -5.53 4.20 6.92
CA THR A 38 -6.65 4.07 5.98
C THR A 38 -7.38 5.41 5.72
N ASN A 39 -7.10 6.44 6.51
CA ASN A 39 -7.60 7.81 6.26
C ASN A 39 -6.79 8.58 5.19
N ARG A 40 -5.75 7.98 4.60
CA ARG A 40 -4.96 8.61 3.53
C ARG A 40 -5.80 8.71 2.25
N ILE A 41 -5.54 9.77 1.48
CA ILE A 41 -6.31 10.13 0.29
C ILE A 41 -5.67 9.54 -0.96
N ILE A 42 -6.49 8.85 -1.76
CA ILE A 42 -6.17 8.30 -3.07
C ILE A 42 -7.14 8.87 -4.13
N TYR A 43 -6.85 8.61 -5.41
CA TYR A 43 -7.58 9.15 -6.56
C TYR A 43 -8.00 8.05 -7.54
N PRO A 44 -8.69 6.98 -7.10
CA PRO A 44 -9.21 5.94 -7.99
C PRO A 44 -10.14 6.57 -9.02
N TYR A 45 -9.88 6.29 -10.31
CA TYR A 45 -10.62 6.88 -11.43
C TYR A 45 -10.63 8.43 -11.42
N GLY A 46 -9.63 9.07 -10.80
CA GLY A 46 -9.57 10.52 -10.64
C GLY A 46 -10.43 11.10 -9.51
N ILE A 47 -11.16 10.27 -8.75
CA ILE A 47 -12.05 10.72 -7.69
C ILE A 47 -11.32 10.73 -6.35
N ARG A 48 -11.20 11.92 -5.75
CA ARG A 48 -10.56 12.11 -4.44
C ARG A 48 -11.37 11.47 -3.32
N GLN A 49 -10.82 10.46 -2.65
CA GLN A 49 -11.45 9.82 -1.49
C GLN A 49 -10.42 9.16 -0.56
N SER A 50 -10.81 8.84 0.67
CA SER A 50 -9.95 8.10 1.58
C SER A 50 -9.84 6.62 1.18
N ILE A 51 -8.75 5.95 1.54
CA ILE A 51 -8.62 4.49 1.35
C ILE A 51 -9.77 3.77 2.07
N LYS A 52 -10.12 4.22 3.29
CA LYS A 52 -11.21 3.68 4.10
C LYS A 52 -12.55 3.74 3.35
N ASP A 53 -12.86 4.85 2.69
CA ASP A 53 -14.11 4.99 1.93
C ASP A 53 -14.07 4.22 0.61
N PHE A 54 -12.92 4.22 -0.06
CA PHE A 54 -12.75 3.45 -1.29
C PHE A 54 -12.92 1.95 -1.06
N ALA A 55 -12.39 1.41 0.04
CA ALA A 55 -12.47 0.00 0.38
C ALA A 55 -13.92 -0.54 0.41
N LYS A 56 -14.91 0.30 0.69
CA LYS A 56 -16.35 -0.06 0.67
C LYS A 56 -16.86 -0.42 -0.72
N HIS A 57 -16.14 0.00 -1.77
CA HIS A 57 -16.50 -0.21 -3.17
C HIS A 57 -15.69 -1.32 -3.83
N VAL A 58 -14.68 -1.87 -3.14
CA VAL A 58 -13.85 -2.96 -3.66
C VAL A 58 -14.65 -4.25 -3.59
N ARG A 59 -14.86 -4.88 -4.74
CA ARG A 59 -15.54 -6.18 -4.81
C ARG A 59 -14.54 -7.31 -4.70
N LYS A 60 -15.00 -8.45 -4.20
CA LYS A 60 -14.17 -9.64 -4.00
C LYS A 60 -13.52 -10.13 -5.29
N GLU A 61 -14.22 -10.02 -6.42
CA GLU A 61 -13.75 -10.44 -7.74
C GLU A 61 -12.60 -9.54 -8.26
N GLU A 62 -12.44 -8.35 -7.68
CA GLU A 62 -11.37 -7.40 -8.00
C GLU A 62 -10.15 -7.59 -7.08
N THR A 63 -10.20 -8.57 -6.19
CA THR A 63 -9.12 -8.89 -5.24
C THR A 63 -8.39 -10.17 -5.64
N ASN A 64 -7.15 -10.29 -5.18
CA ASN A 64 -6.36 -11.50 -5.29
C ASN A 64 -6.33 -12.19 -3.93
N LEU A 65 -6.55 -13.52 -3.90
CA LEU A 65 -6.37 -14.31 -2.68
C LEU A 65 -4.88 -14.61 -2.50
N VAL A 66 -4.30 -14.12 -1.41
CA VAL A 66 -2.88 -14.28 -1.07
C VAL A 66 -2.76 -15.02 0.25
N THR A 67 -2.00 -16.12 0.28
CA THR A 67 -1.76 -16.91 1.49
C THR A 67 -0.33 -16.69 1.99
N VAL A 68 -0.20 -16.31 3.26
CA VAL A 68 1.08 -16.13 3.95
C VAL A 68 1.10 -17.07 5.16
N GLY A 69 1.90 -18.13 5.08
CA GLY A 69 1.87 -19.19 6.08
C GLY A 69 0.51 -19.89 6.11
N HIS A 70 -0.19 -19.78 7.24
CA HIS A 70 -1.52 -20.37 7.44
C HIS A 70 -2.67 -19.37 7.28
N SER A 71 -2.37 -18.08 7.07
CA SER A 71 -3.36 -17.02 6.95
C SER A 71 -3.57 -16.66 5.48
N SER A 72 -4.83 -16.44 5.08
CA SER A 72 -5.18 -16.00 3.74
C SER A 72 -5.82 -14.62 3.77
N TYR A 73 -5.54 -13.82 2.74
CA TYR A 73 -5.97 -12.43 2.64
C TYR A 73 -6.53 -12.15 1.25
N TYR A 74 -7.60 -11.37 1.18
CA TYR A 74 -8.01 -10.71 -0.05
C TYR A 74 -7.24 -9.40 -0.20
N VAL A 75 -6.51 -9.27 -1.29
CA VAL A 75 -5.62 -8.13 -1.57
C VAL A 75 -6.11 -7.39 -2.81
N TYR A 76 -6.46 -6.12 -2.66
CA TYR A 76 -6.71 -5.21 -3.77
C TYR A 76 -5.48 -4.34 -4.01
N ARG A 77 -5.09 -4.21 -5.27
CA ARG A 77 -3.93 -3.41 -5.70
C ARG A 77 -4.41 -2.11 -6.34
N TYR A 78 -4.21 -0.99 -5.65
CA TYR A 78 -4.33 0.33 -6.22
C TYR A 78 -2.97 0.80 -6.75
N GLU A 79 -2.91 1.26 -8.00
CA GLU A 79 -1.73 1.95 -8.54
C GLU A 79 -2.15 3.34 -9.02
N GLY A 80 -1.54 4.37 -8.47
CA GLY A 80 -1.82 5.74 -8.85
C GLY A 80 -1.46 6.75 -7.79
N LYS A 81 -2.06 7.93 -7.90
CA LYS A 81 -1.71 9.08 -7.06
C LYS A 81 -2.05 8.84 -5.60
N LEU A 82 -1.09 9.16 -4.75
CA LEU A 82 -1.24 9.41 -3.32
C LEU A 82 -0.83 10.88 -3.10
N ASN A 83 -1.35 11.57 -2.08
CA ASN A 83 -1.02 12.99 -1.87
C ASN A 83 0.50 13.32 -1.84
N VAL A 84 1.34 12.34 -1.49
CA VAL A 84 2.79 12.49 -1.33
C VAL A 84 3.61 12.02 -2.54
N ILE A 85 3.00 11.30 -3.49
CA ILE A 85 3.68 10.73 -4.65
C ILE A 85 2.70 10.48 -5.80
N GLU A 86 3.09 10.85 -7.02
CA GLU A 86 2.21 10.76 -8.20
C GLU A 86 1.87 9.31 -8.60
N ASN A 87 2.77 8.36 -8.37
CA ASN A 87 2.51 6.95 -8.60
C ASN A 87 2.99 6.12 -7.41
N ALA A 88 2.04 5.62 -6.62
CA ALA A 88 2.24 4.67 -5.55
C ALA A 88 1.47 3.39 -5.83
N ILE A 89 2.01 2.27 -5.34
CA ILE A 89 1.26 1.02 -5.22
C ILE A 89 0.78 0.93 -3.77
N VAL A 90 -0.53 0.87 -3.59
CA VAL A 90 -1.18 0.68 -2.30
C VAL A 90 -1.91 -0.66 -2.33
N LEU A 91 -1.56 -1.53 -1.39
CA LEU A 91 -2.22 -2.81 -1.17
C LEU A 91 -3.24 -2.63 -0.05
N LEU A 92 -4.51 -2.91 -0.34
CA LEU A 92 -5.59 -2.99 0.63
C LEU A 92 -5.78 -4.48 0.96
N CYS A 93 -5.61 -4.85 2.22
CA CYS A 93 -5.61 -6.23 2.67
C CYS A 93 -6.71 -6.45 3.71
N GLY A 94 -7.61 -7.40 3.44
CA GLY A 94 -8.55 -7.94 4.41
C GLY A 94 -8.32 -9.44 4.62
N GLU A 95 -8.51 -9.93 5.85
CA GLU A 95 -8.43 -11.37 6.12
C GLU A 95 -9.52 -12.13 5.35
N ALA A 96 -9.21 -13.30 4.79
CA ALA A 96 -10.17 -14.05 3.98
C ALA A 96 -11.32 -14.67 4.80
N GLU A 97 -11.11 -14.87 6.10
CA GLU A 97 -12.09 -15.43 7.02
C GLU A 97 -13.15 -14.41 7.46
N THR A 98 -12.89 -13.12 7.29
CA THR A 98 -13.84 -12.05 7.63
C THR A 98 -14.21 -11.24 6.39
N PRO A 99 -15.45 -10.70 6.31
CA PRO A 99 -15.77 -9.75 5.27
C PRO A 99 -14.81 -8.57 5.30
N MET A 100 -14.20 -8.22 4.17
CA MET A 100 -13.37 -7.02 4.09
C MET A 100 -14.26 -5.80 4.25
N THR A 101 -14.08 -5.09 5.36
CA THR A 101 -14.77 -3.85 5.68
C THR A 101 -13.77 -2.72 5.85
N SER A 102 -14.30 -1.50 5.89
CA SER A 102 -13.48 -0.31 6.14
C SER A 102 -12.84 -0.27 7.54
N GLU A 103 -13.23 -1.17 8.45
CA GLU A 103 -12.78 -1.19 9.85
C GLU A 103 -11.73 -2.27 10.14
N ASN A 104 -11.73 -3.37 9.41
CA ASN A 104 -10.81 -4.51 9.59
C ASN A 104 -9.77 -4.65 8.47
N MET A 105 -9.71 -3.71 7.54
CA MET A 105 -8.74 -3.71 6.45
C MET A 105 -7.46 -2.95 6.84
N SER A 106 -6.32 -3.51 6.48
CA SER A 106 -5.00 -2.86 6.55
C SER A 106 -4.59 -2.34 5.19
N ALA A 107 -3.86 -1.22 5.15
CA ALA A 107 -3.29 -0.70 3.92
C ALA A 107 -1.76 -0.63 4.00
N PHE A 108 -1.10 -0.95 2.89
CA PHE A 108 0.36 -0.92 2.79
C PHE A 108 0.78 -0.19 1.52
N LEU A 109 1.80 0.66 1.63
CA LEU A 109 2.48 1.24 0.48
C LEU A 109 3.68 0.38 0.09
N SER A 110 3.82 0.13 -1.20
CA SER A 110 4.95 -0.57 -1.80
C SER A 110 5.50 0.22 -2.97
N SER A 111 6.82 0.27 -3.11
CA SER A 111 7.48 0.75 -4.33
C SER A 111 7.72 -0.37 -5.35
N LEU A 112 7.39 -1.62 -5.02
CA LEU A 112 7.59 -2.79 -5.89
C LEU A 112 6.40 -2.97 -6.81
N ARG A 113 6.68 -3.17 -8.10
CA ARG A 113 5.74 -3.78 -9.02
C ARG A 113 5.79 -5.29 -8.84
N ILE A 114 4.94 -5.79 -7.94
CA ILE A 114 4.68 -7.22 -7.72
C ILE A 114 3.63 -7.68 -8.73
#